data_AF-A2FQX9-F1
#
_entry.id   AF-A2FQX9-F1
#
_cell.length_a   1.000
_cell.length_b   1.000
_cell.length_c   1.000
_cell.angle_alpha   90.00
_cell.angle_beta   90.00
_cell.angle_gamma   90.00
#
_symmetry.space_group_name_H-M   'P 1'
#
loop_
_entity.id
_entity.type
_entity.pdbx_description
1 polymer ?
#
loop_
_entity_poly.entity_id
_entity_poly.type
_entity_poly.pdbx_seq_one_letter_code
_entity_poly.pdbx_strand_id
1 'polypeptide(L)'
;MISGNNNKNVEVKKLKVLANEIDKIVKASNDENTIKIGKEAKAIITKASHLINNMEYSESGLITAMRNGDWVLFDGVESCPPNILEMIITLLDFEPSLNLYEVGEGVTFQPNQKFLKIRSMKTLESFSHTMM
;
A
#
# COMPACT_ATOMS: atom_id res chain seq x y z
N MET A 1 -10.86 -4.07 10.45
CA MET A 1 -9.62 -3.75 11.19
C MET A 1 -8.50 -4.59 10.62
N ILE A 2 -7.64 -4.02 9.77
CA ILE A 2 -6.44 -4.73 9.33
C ILE A 2 -5.47 -4.71 10.51
N SER A 3 -5.22 -5.90 11.07
CA SER A 3 -4.34 -6.15 12.21
C SER A 3 -2.85 -5.94 11.83
N GLY A 4 -2.50 -4.78 11.27
CA GLY A 4 -1.15 -4.49 10.81
C GLY A 4 -0.15 -4.27 11.94
N ASN A 5 -0.59 -3.72 13.07
CA ASN A 5 0.32 -3.25 14.12
C ASN A 5 0.86 -4.38 15.03
N ASN A 6 0.05 -5.40 15.27
CA ASN A 6 0.47 -6.57 16.07
C ASN A 6 1.45 -7.46 15.29
N ASN A 7 1.26 -7.61 13.98
CA ASN A 7 2.12 -8.47 13.16
C ASN A 7 3.52 -7.86 12.94
N LYS A 8 3.60 -6.55 12.67
CA LYS A 8 4.88 -5.83 12.54
C LYS A 8 5.77 -5.95 13.78
N ASN A 9 5.17 -5.81 14.96
CA ASN A 9 5.89 -6.00 16.22
C ASN A 9 6.46 -7.41 16.40
N VAL A 10 5.77 -8.43 15.89
CA VAL A 10 6.26 -9.82 15.92
C VAL A 10 7.43 -10.01 14.95
N GLU A 11 7.34 -9.47 13.73
CA GLU A 11 8.40 -9.56 12.72
C GLU A 11 9.70 -8.84 13.16
N VAL A 12 9.59 -7.62 13.67
CA VAL A 12 10.76 -6.85 14.15
C VAL A 12 11.45 -7.57 15.31
N LYS A 13 10.69 -8.24 16.20
CA LYS A 13 11.27 -9.06 17.27
C LYS A 13 12.05 -10.25 16.72
N LYS A 14 11.51 -10.97 15.73
CA LYS A 14 12.20 -12.10 15.08
C LYS A 14 13.52 -11.66 14.42
N LEU A 15 13.51 -10.52 13.72
CA LEU A 15 14.71 -9.96 13.08
C LEU A 15 15.79 -9.58 14.10
N LYS A 16 15.40 -9.00 15.24
CA LYS A 16 16.34 -8.69 16.34
C LYS A 16 16.96 -9.95 16.94
N VAL A 17 16.19 -11.03 17.10
CA VAL A 17 16.70 -12.33 17.56
C VAL A 17 17.71 -12.88 16.56
N LEU A 18 17.39 -12.89 15.27
CA LEU A 18 18.28 -13.38 14.21
C LEU A 18 19.59 -12.57 14.15
N ALA A 19 19.52 -11.25 14.29
CA ALA A 19 20.72 -10.40 14.33
C ALA A 19 21.64 -10.76 15.51
N ASN A 20 21.08 -11.13 16.66
CA ASN A 20 21.84 -11.56 17.83
C ASN A 20 22.47 -12.95 17.62
N GLU A 21 21.78 -13.86 16.94
CA GLU A 21 22.34 -15.19 16.61
C GLU A 21 23.52 -15.08 15.64
N ILE A 22 23.38 -14.24 14.60
CA ILE A 22 24.48 -13.94 13.67
C ILE A 22 25.68 -13.35 14.43
N ASP A 23 25.44 -12.45 15.40
CA ASP A 23 26.50 -11.86 16.21
C ASP A 23 27.26 -12.91 17.04
N LYS A 24 26.56 -13.92 17.58
CA LYS A 24 27.20 -15.06 18.27
C LYS A 24 28.07 -15.88 17.33
N ILE A 25 27.59 -16.18 16.12
CA ILE A 25 28.32 -16.96 15.10
C ILE A 25 29.56 -16.21 14.64
N VAL A 26 29.45 -14.91 14.36
CA VAL A 26 30.58 -14.07 13.94
C VAL A 26 31.66 -13.99 15.01
N LYS A 27 31.28 -13.95 16.30
CA LYS A 27 32.22 -13.94 17.43
C LYS A 27 32.90 -15.29 17.67
N ALA A 28 32.23 -16.39 17.33
CA ALA A 28 32.74 -17.75 17.55
C ALA A 28 33.55 -18.30 16.37
N SER A 29 33.52 -17.63 15.20
CA SER A 29 34.18 -18.09 13.98
C SER A 29 35.58 -17.48 13.82
N ASN A 30 36.52 -18.30 13.34
CA ASN A 30 37.85 -17.86 12.91
C ASN A 30 37.96 -17.74 11.38
N ASP A 31 36.92 -18.12 10.64
CA ASP A 31 36.89 -18.06 9.18
C ASP A 31 36.55 -16.64 8.69
N GLU A 32 37.46 -16.04 7.91
CA GLU A 32 37.34 -14.66 7.43
C GLU A 32 36.10 -14.45 6.55
N ASN A 33 35.77 -15.44 5.71
CA ASN A 33 34.58 -15.38 4.86
C ASN A 33 33.30 -15.38 5.68
N THR A 34 33.21 -16.23 6.71
CA THR A 34 32.08 -16.30 7.64
C THR A 34 31.88 -14.98 8.39
N ILE A 35 32.97 -14.37 8.86
CA ILE A 35 32.93 -13.06 9.53
C ILE A 35 32.43 -11.97 8.59
N LYS A 36 32.90 -11.95 7.34
CA LYS A 36 32.48 -10.97 6.34
C LYS A 36 30.99 -11.11 6.02
N ILE A 37 30.53 -12.30 5.66
CA ILE A 37 29.13 -12.57 5.33
C ILE A 37 28.22 -12.28 6.52
N GLY A 38 28.63 -12.67 7.74
CA GLY A 38 27.85 -12.42 8.94
C GLY A 38 27.68 -10.94 9.26
N LYS A 39 28.72 -10.11 9.04
CA LYS A 39 28.63 -8.66 9.19
C LYS A 39 27.68 -8.03 8.16
N GLU A 40 27.78 -8.46 6.90
CA GLU A 40 26.89 -7.98 5.83
C GLU A 40 25.43 -8.37 6.10
N ALA A 41 25.17 -9.63 6.48
CA ALA A 41 23.84 -10.12 6.84
C ALA A 41 23.24 -9.31 8.02
N LYS A 42 24.05 -9.05 9.06
CA LYS A 42 23.62 -8.23 10.21
C LYS A 42 23.26 -6.80 9.78
N ALA A 43 24.03 -6.19 8.89
CA ALA A 43 23.75 -4.85 8.38
C ALA A 43 22.41 -4.81 7.62
N ILE A 44 22.16 -5.80 6.76
CA ILE A 44 20.90 -5.92 6.02
C ILE A 44 19.71 -6.10 6.98
N ILE A 45 19.81 -7.01 7.95
CA ILE A 45 18.74 -7.27 8.93
C ILE A 45 18.43 -6.05 9.78
N THR A 46 19.47 -5.31 10.19
CA THR A 46 19.30 -4.08 10.98
C THR A 46 18.59 -3.01 10.16
N LYS A 47 18.99 -2.83 8.90
CA LYS A 47 18.33 -1.91 7.97
C LYS A 47 16.87 -2.30 7.72
N ALA A 48 16.60 -3.59 7.48
CA ALA A 48 15.24 -4.10 7.29
C ALA A 48 14.37 -3.88 8.54
N SER A 49 14.91 -4.16 9.73
CA SER A 49 14.22 -3.93 11.01
C SER A 49 13.81 -2.46 11.18
N HIS A 50 14.72 -1.54 10.85
CA HIS A 50 14.45 -0.11 10.92
C HIS A 50 13.35 0.32 9.93
N LEU A 51 13.42 -0.16 8.69
CA LEU A 51 12.40 0.15 7.67
C LEU A 51 11.02 -0.35 8.10
N ILE A 52 10.91 -1.61 8.51
CA ILE A 52 9.64 -2.22 8.94
C ILE A 52 9.06 -1.47 10.14
N ASN A 53 9.91 -1.08 11.08
CA ASN A 53 9.48 -0.35 12.28
C ASN A 53 9.00 1.07 11.99
N ASN A 54 9.50 1.71 10.93
CA ASN A 54 9.14 3.08 10.56
C ASN A 54 8.09 3.17 9.44
N MET A 55 7.56 2.04 8.98
CA MET A 55 6.46 2.03 8.02
C MET A 55 5.14 1.78 8.74
N GLU A 56 4.15 2.63 8.47
CA GLU A 56 2.78 2.45 8.94
C GLU A 56 1.86 2.18 7.75
N TYR A 57 0.90 1.28 7.94
CA TYR A 57 -0.13 1.05 6.94
C TYR A 57 -1.17 2.15 7.12
N SER A 58 -1.52 2.83 6.03
CA SER A 58 -2.60 3.81 6.00
C SER A 58 -3.65 3.34 4.99
N GLU A 59 -4.91 3.23 5.43
CA GLU A 59 -6.02 2.94 4.52
C GLU A 59 -6.27 4.16 3.63
N SER A 60 -6.51 3.96 2.33
CA SER A 60 -6.69 5.08 1.41
C SER A 60 -8.03 5.80 1.66
N GLY A 61 -8.07 7.09 1.30
CA GLY A 61 -9.29 7.89 1.42
C GLY A 61 -10.47 7.30 0.64
N LEU A 62 -10.22 6.72 -0.54
CA LEU A 62 -11.24 6.04 -1.34
C LEU A 62 -11.84 4.85 -0.61
N ILE A 63 -11.03 3.98 -0.02
CA ILE A 63 -11.52 2.81 0.72
C ILE A 63 -12.32 3.22 1.95
N THR A 64 -11.83 4.25 2.66
CA THR A 64 -12.54 4.81 3.81
C THR A 64 -13.92 5.33 3.40
N ALA A 65 -13.98 6.11 2.31
CA ALA A 65 -15.23 6.65 1.78
C ALA A 65 -16.19 5.55 1.31
N MET A 66 -15.69 4.53 0.60
CA MET A 66 -16.49 3.37 0.18
C MET A 66 -17.10 2.60 1.36
N ARG A 67 -16.34 2.43 2.46
CA ARG A 67 -16.82 1.77 3.68
C ARG A 67 -17.91 2.57 4.40
N ASN A 68 -17.73 3.90 4.46
CA ASN A 68 -18.62 4.80 5.17
C ASN A 68 -19.84 5.23 4.34
N GLY A 69 -19.78 5.07 3.02
CA GLY A 69 -20.78 5.64 2.10
C GLY A 69 -20.61 7.14 1.89
N ASP A 70 -19.38 7.66 2.01
CA ASP A 70 -19.08 9.08 1.79
C ASP A 70 -19.07 9.42 0.29
N TRP A 71 -19.22 10.71 -0.02
CA TRP A 71 -19.09 11.21 -1.38
C TRP A 71 -17.62 11.30 -1.80
N VAL A 72 -17.31 10.85 -3.02
CA VAL A 72 -15.98 10.95 -3.61
C VAL A 72 -16.06 11.78 -4.88
N LEU A 73 -15.33 12.89 -4.91
CA LEU A 73 -15.12 13.69 -6.12
C LEU A 73 -13.76 13.32 -6.70
N PHE A 74 -13.73 12.81 -7.92
CA PHE A 74 -12.46 12.66 -8.63
C PHE A 74 -12.19 13.89 -9.48
N ASP A 75 -11.02 14.48 -9.26
CA ASP A 75 -10.49 15.58 -10.05
C ASP A 75 -9.37 15.07 -10.96
N GLY A 76 -9.31 15.57 -12.20
CA GLY A 76 -8.26 15.22 -13.16
C GLY A 76 -8.27 13.75 -13.66
N VAL A 77 -9.40 13.06 -13.63
CA VAL A 77 -9.52 11.65 -14.07
C VAL A 77 -9.12 11.43 -15.52
N GLU A 78 -9.27 12.46 -16.35
CA GLU A 78 -8.86 12.47 -17.76
C GLU A 78 -7.36 12.26 -17.95
N SER A 79 -6.56 12.58 -16.93
CA SER A 79 -5.10 12.42 -16.94
C SER A 79 -4.66 11.08 -16.35
N CYS A 80 -5.58 10.25 -15.85
CA CYS A 80 -5.24 8.96 -15.29
C CYS A 80 -4.84 7.96 -16.40
N PRO A 81 -3.90 7.04 -16.10
CA PRO A 81 -3.63 5.90 -16.97
C PRO A 81 -4.90 5.10 -17.29
N PRO A 82 -5.03 4.49 -18.50
CA PRO A 82 -6.25 3.79 -18.91
C PRO A 82 -6.72 2.72 -17.90
N ASN A 83 -5.79 1.96 -17.32
CA ASN A 83 -6.09 0.93 -16.33
C ASN A 83 -6.70 1.51 -15.03
N ILE A 84 -6.30 2.73 -14.64
CA ILE A 84 -6.88 3.41 -13.47
C ILE A 84 -8.28 3.91 -13.79
N LEU A 85 -8.49 4.45 -15.01
CA LEU A 85 -9.79 4.89 -15.45
C LEU A 85 -10.79 3.73 -15.54
N GLU A 86 -10.36 2.57 -16.06
CA GLU A 86 -11.16 1.33 -16.07
C GLU A 86 -11.57 0.93 -14.65
N MET A 87 -10.64 0.96 -13.68
CA MET A 87 -10.96 0.70 -12.28
C MET A 87 -11.93 1.72 -11.69
N ILE A 88 -11.83 3.01 -12.03
CA ILE A 88 -12.79 4.01 -11.56
C ILE A 88 -14.18 3.74 -12.15
N ILE A 89 -14.25 3.36 -13.43
CA ILE A 89 -15.51 3.02 -14.10
C ILE A 89 -16.19 1.82 -13.44
N THR A 90 -15.45 0.79 -12.99
CA THR A 90 -16.06 -0.35 -12.28
C THR A 90 -16.65 0.05 -10.92
N LEU A 91 -16.25 1.19 -10.35
CA LEU A 91 -16.86 1.75 -9.14
C LEU A 91 -18.14 2.56 -9.41
N LEU A 92 -18.44 2.85 -10.67
CA LEU A 92 -19.67 3.54 -11.12
C LEU A 92 -20.79 2.57 -11.49
N ASP A 93 -20.49 1.26 -11.54
CA ASP A 93 -21.46 0.24 -11.94
C ASP A 93 -22.49 -0.04 -10.84
N PHE A 94 -23.53 -0.83 -11.16
CA PHE A 94 -24.61 -1.19 -10.23
C PHE A 94 -24.10 -1.98 -9.02
N GLU A 95 -23.05 -2.78 -9.20
CA GLU A 95 -22.37 -3.54 -8.16
C GLU A 95 -20.91 -3.08 -8.05
N PRO A 96 -20.65 -1.92 -7.43
CA PRO A 96 -19.32 -1.36 -7.36
C PRO A 96 -18.38 -2.28 -6.59
N SER A 97 -17.27 -2.64 -7.23
CA SER A 97 -16.25 -3.50 -6.66
C SER A 97 -14.84 -2.99 -6.94
N LEU A 98 -13.98 -3.10 -5.95
CA LEU A 98 -12.58 -2.72 -6.05
C LEU A 98 -11.69 -3.88 -5.62
N ASN A 99 -10.86 -4.36 -6.53
CA ASN A 99 -9.82 -5.34 -6.21
C ASN A 99 -8.54 -4.60 -5.80
N LEU A 100 -8.07 -4.84 -4.58
CA LEU A 100 -6.80 -4.29 -4.08
C LEU A 100 -5.76 -5.40 -3.96
N TYR A 101 -4.88 -5.51 -4.96
CA TYR A 101 -3.76 -6.46 -4.94
C TYR A 101 -2.83 -6.26 -3.74
N GLU A 102 -2.76 -5.04 -3.22
CA GLU A 102 -1.95 -4.66 -2.04
C GLU A 102 -2.50 -5.20 -0.71
N VAL A 103 -3.74 -5.69 -0.67
CA VAL A 103 -4.33 -6.34 0.52
C VAL A 103 -4.27 -7.87 0.42
N GLY A 104 -3.85 -8.40 -0.73
CA GLY A 104 -3.74 -9.83 -1.02
C GLY A 104 -4.61 -10.24 -2.19
N GLU A 105 -4.30 -11.40 -2.77
CA GLU A 105 -5.02 -11.93 -3.92
C GLU A 105 -6.47 -12.30 -3.53
N GLY A 106 -7.46 -11.83 -4.31
CA GLY A 106 -8.87 -12.13 -4.10
C GLY A 106 -9.59 -11.27 -3.06
N VAL A 107 -8.97 -10.20 -2.54
CA VAL A 107 -9.65 -9.26 -1.63
C VAL A 107 -10.41 -8.21 -2.43
N THR A 108 -11.72 -8.39 -2.55
CA THR A 108 -12.62 -7.42 -3.17
C THR A 108 -13.34 -6.57 -2.13
N PHE A 109 -13.32 -5.25 -2.32
CA PHE A 109 -14.06 -4.29 -1.51
C PHE A 109 -15.35 -3.91 -2.22
N GLN A 110 -16.47 -4.04 -1.51
CA GLN A 110 -17.77 -3.53 -1.95
C GLN A 110 -18.23 -2.43 -1.00
N PRO A 111 -18.76 -1.30 -1.51
CA PRO A 111 -19.33 -0.25 -0.68
C PRO A 111 -20.47 -0.77 0.19
N ASN A 112 -20.62 -0.19 1.38
CA ASN A 112 -21.72 -0.53 2.27
C ASN A 112 -23.02 0.14 1.79
N GLN A 113 -23.68 -0.46 0.79
CA GLN A 113 -25.06 -0.29 0.27
C GLN A 113 -25.83 1.06 0.38
N LYS A 114 -25.22 2.22 0.64
CA LYS A 114 -25.92 3.53 0.71
C LYS A 114 -25.33 4.59 -0.20
N PHE A 115 -24.90 4.18 -1.39
CA PHE A 115 -24.55 5.06 -2.52
C PHE A 115 -23.19 5.73 -2.40
N LEU A 116 -22.15 5.04 -2.87
CA LEU A 116 -20.95 5.73 -3.34
C LEU A 116 -21.37 6.58 -4.55
N LYS A 117 -21.45 7.89 -4.37
CA LYS A 117 -21.79 8.82 -5.44
C LYS A 117 -20.52 9.48 -5.93
N ILE A 118 -20.08 9.05 -7.09
CA ILE A 118 -18.88 9.56 -7.76
C ILE A 118 -19.30 10.59 -8.80
N ARG A 119 -18.58 11.70 -8.84
CA ARG A 119 -18.66 12.68 -9.92
C ARG A 119 -17.25 12.92 -10.45
N SER A 120 -17.12 13.04 -11.77
CA SER A 120 -15.93 13.57 -12.42
C SER A 120 -16.18 15.04 -12.75
N MET A 121 -15.21 15.91 -12.44
CA MET A 121 -15.16 17.27 -12.95
C MET A 121 -14.45 17.24 -14.30
N LYS A 122 -15.05 17.79 -15.36
CA LYS A 122 -14.32 18.15 -16.57
C LYS A 122 -13.74 19.54 -16.38
N THR A 123 -12.42 19.67 -16.47
CA THR A 123 -11.80 20.97 -16.64
C THR A 123 -12.33 21.57 -17.95
N LEU A 124 -12.98 22.73 -17.86
CA LEU A 124 -13.37 23.50 -19.04
C LEU A 124 -12.09 24.08 -19.66
N GLU A 125 -11.39 23.30 -20.46
CA GLU A 125 -10.48 23.90 -21.43
C GLU A 125 -11.33 24.63 -22.46
N SER A 126 -11.15 25.95 -22.46
CA SER A 126 -11.78 26.97 -23.28
C SER A 126 -12.40 26.48 -24.61
N PHE A 127 -13.72 26.59 -24.73
CA PHE A 127 -14.40 26.74 -26.02
C PHE A 127 -14.06 28.10 -26.66
N SER A 128 -12.79 28.35 -26.94
CA SER A 128 -12.32 29.48 -27.73
C SER A 128 -11.82 28.93 -29.06
N HIS A 129 -12.77 28.67 -29.97
CA HIS A 129 -12.66 28.76 -31.43
C HIS A 129 -13.71 27.84 -32.06
N THR A 130 -14.89 28.39 -32.32
CA THR A 130 -15.64 28.29 -33.59
C THR A 130 -16.91 29.12 -33.42
N MET A 131 -16.79 30.43 -33.61
CA MET A 131 -17.85 31.31 -34.12
C MET A 131 -17.26 32.71 -34.34
N MET A 132 -16.56 32.88 -35.45
CA MET A 132 -16.77 33.98 -36.40
C MET A 132 -16.02 33.67 -37.69
#